data_AF-A0A8T4MTJ1-F1
#
_entry.id   AF-A0A8T4MTJ1-F1
#
_cell.length_a   1.000
_cell.length_b   1.000
_cell.length_c   1.000
_cell.angle_alpha   90.00
_cell.angle_beta   90.00
_cell.angle_gamma   90.00
#
_symmetry.space_group_name_H-M   'P 1'
#
loop_
_entity.id
_entity.type
_entity.pdbx_description
1 polymer ?
#
loop_
_entity_poly.entity_id
_entity_poly.type
_entity_poly.pdbx_seq_one_letter_code
_entity_poly.pdbx_strand_id
1 'polypeptide(L)'
;MILDIHLEKCEDNGKRLERILNLSKPMIISLVPVLMLPEHESFKNGIYPSDYFYPRRFMEMLKRLAHNADVYFGQQGFAHYCKSCILQRDRRDPWHENMCLYRKSLSVEKQRKLMSEGKRVIEEVLGVSPILYVPPNHQFDENTLKVCEKLDFQYFVIRNKLNIKPYKYGKLIVLPENDLDEKGEVIYIHYDEMKDDFERYIDLIASSSTLDNIKLTRESSKRISKNYNEIILAKKKRDIDKLKI
;
A
#
# COMPACT_ATOMS: atom_id res chain seq x y z
N MET A 1 17.70 -2.02 4.99
CA MET A 1 16.46 -2.58 4.43
C MET A 1 15.35 -1.75 5.01
N ILE A 2 14.41 -1.27 4.20
CA ILE A 2 13.23 -0.54 4.67
C ILE A 2 12.09 -1.54 4.67
N LEU A 3 11.34 -1.56 5.77
CA LEU A 3 10.18 -2.42 5.89
C LEU A 3 8.89 -1.63 5.65
N ASP A 4 8.01 -2.14 4.79
CA ASP A 4 6.64 -1.67 4.60
C ASP A 4 5.66 -2.74 5.08
N ILE A 5 4.86 -2.37 6.08
CA ILE A 5 3.83 -3.23 6.67
C ILE A 5 2.47 -2.74 6.17
N HIS A 6 1.83 -3.54 5.32
CA HIS A 6 0.48 -3.27 4.86
C HIS A 6 -0.57 -3.75 5.84
N LEU A 7 -1.43 -2.83 6.25
CA LEU A 7 -2.52 -3.07 7.17
C LEU A 7 -3.84 -3.20 6.41
N GLU A 8 -4.23 -4.42 6.09
CA GLU A 8 -5.54 -4.71 5.49
C GLU A 8 -6.46 -5.47 6.46
N LYS A 9 -5.97 -6.56 7.04
CA LYS A 9 -6.70 -7.39 8.00
C LYS A 9 -6.02 -7.36 9.37
N CYS A 10 -6.74 -6.88 10.38
CA CYS A 10 -6.20 -6.67 11.73
C CYS A 10 -6.89 -7.59 12.76
N GLU A 11 -6.88 -8.90 12.49
CA GLU A 11 -7.63 -9.94 13.22
C GLU A 11 -7.25 -10.10 14.71
N ASP A 12 -6.05 -9.69 15.12
CA ASP A 12 -5.52 -9.93 16.46
C ASP A 12 -5.78 -8.77 17.44
N ASN A 13 -6.63 -7.82 17.05
CA ASN A 13 -6.88 -6.55 17.77
C ASN A 13 -5.58 -5.78 18.05
N GLY A 14 -4.55 -5.98 17.22
CA GLY A 14 -3.29 -5.27 17.21
C GLY A 14 -2.25 -5.73 18.25
N LYS A 15 -2.38 -6.94 18.79
CA LYS A 15 -1.37 -7.53 19.69
C LYS A 15 0.02 -7.57 19.05
N ARG A 16 0.12 -7.94 17.77
CA ARG A 16 1.38 -7.90 17.01
C ARG A 16 1.88 -6.48 16.85
N LEU A 17 1.01 -5.53 16.47
CA LEU A 17 1.36 -4.12 16.34
C LEU A 17 1.92 -3.52 17.66
N GLU A 18 1.37 -3.93 18.81
CA GLU A 18 1.88 -3.55 20.13
C GLU A 18 3.31 -4.04 20.38
N ARG A 19 3.65 -5.25 19.93
CA ARG A 19 5.02 -5.76 20.00
C ARG A 19 5.96 -5.00 19.08
N ILE A 20 5.52 -4.70 17.86
CA ILE A 20 6.27 -3.91 16.87
C ILE A 20 6.58 -2.52 17.41
N LEU A 21 5.59 -1.87 18.04
CA LEU A 21 5.70 -0.57 18.70
C LEU A 21 6.89 -0.50 19.68
N ASN A 22 7.15 -1.59 20.40
CA ASN A 22 8.21 -1.64 21.42
C ASN A 22 9.63 -1.75 20.83
N LEU A 23 9.77 -2.04 19.53
CA LEU A 23 11.09 -2.18 18.89
C LEU A 23 11.77 -0.83 18.64
N SER A 24 11.00 0.26 18.54
CA SER A 24 11.51 1.61 18.20
C SER A 24 12.43 1.60 16.98
N LYS A 25 11.95 1.00 15.88
CA LYS A 25 12.69 0.87 14.63
C LYS A 25 11.99 1.59 13.49
N PRO A 26 12.76 2.10 12.50
CA PRO A 26 12.17 2.69 11.32
C PRO A 26 11.29 1.73 10.55
N MET A 27 10.08 2.15 10.18
CA MET A 27 9.18 1.35 9.35
C MET A 27 8.15 2.21 8.63
N ILE A 28 7.59 1.68 7.55
CA ILE A 28 6.42 2.22 6.88
C ILE A 28 5.20 1.41 7.32
N ILE A 29 4.12 2.11 7.60
CA ILE A 29 2.79 1.55 7.82
C ILE A 29 1.89 2.00 6.67
N SER A 30 1.57 1.08 5.76
CA SER A 30 0.71 1.33 4.60
C SER A 30 -0.74 1.00 4.92
N LEU A 31 -1.59 2.03 4.91
CA LEU A 31 -2.98 1.98 5.37
C LEU A 31 -3.97 1.96 4.21
N VAL A 32 -5.12 1.34 4.43
CA VAL A 32 -6.30 1.53 3.57
C VAL A 32 -7.27 2.47 4.30
N PRO A 33 -7.37 3.75 3.88
CA PRO A 33 -8.11 4.78 4.63
C PRO A 33 -9.57 4.43 4.92
N VAL A 34 -10.28 3.76 4.01
CA VAL A 34 -11.70 3.41 4.23
C VAL A 34 -11.89 2.52 5.46
N LEU A 35 -10.88 1.75 5.86
CA LEU A 35 -10.93 0.87 7.03
C LEU A 35 -10.88 1.66 8.36
N MET A 36 -10.65 2.97 8.32
CA MET A 36 -10.78 3.88 9.46
C MET A 36 -12.20 4.46 9.63
N LEU A 37 -13.10 4.19 8.67
CA LEU A 37 -14.43 4.78 8.58
C LEU A 37 -15.52 3.69 8.64
N PRO A 38 -15.82 3.11 9.82
CA PRO A 38 -16.74 1.97 9.95
C PRO A 38 -18.16 2.27 9.42
N GLU A 39 -18.55 3.54 9.33
CA GLU A 39 -19.84 3.99 8.80
C GLU A 39 -19.89 4.18 7.27
N HIS A 40 -18.76 3.98 6.56
CA HIS A 40 -18.64 4.22 5.13
C HIS A 40 -19.55 3.31 4.28
N GLU A 41 -19.94 3.78 3.09
CA GLU A 41 -20.86 3.05 2.19
C GLU A 41 -20.33 1.68 1.74
N SER A 42 -19.00 1.50 1.72
CA SER A 42 -18.37 0.23 1.31
C SER A 42 -18.76 -0.93 2.23
N PHE A 43 -18.96 -0.67 3.52
CA PHE A 43 -19.44 -1.68 4.48
C PHE A 43 -20.94 -1.92 4.32
N LYS A 44 -21.71 -0.84 4.17
CA LYS A 44 -23.18 -0.90 4.01
C LYS A 44 -23.61 -1.64 2.73
N ASN A 45 -22.83 -1.50 1.67
CA ASN A 45 -23.10 -2.14 0.38
C ASN A 45 -22.51 -3.56 0.28
N GLY A 46 -21.96 -4.11 1.37
CA GLY A 46 -21.40 -5.47 1.41
C GLY A 46 -20.15 -5.66 0.54
N ILE A 47 -19.44 -4.57 0.21
CA ILE A 47 -18.17 -4.65 -0.52
C ILE A 47 -17.09 -5.19 0.42
N TYR A 48 -17.09 -4.69 1.65
CA TYR A 48 -16.37 -5.26 2.76
C TYR A 48 -17.36 -5.93 3.73
N PRO A 49 -16.95 -7.01 4.42
CA PRO A 49 -17.69 -7.49 5.59
C PRO A 49 -17.91 -6.35 6.59
N SER A 50 -19.04 -6.38 7.32
CA SER A 50 -19.43 -5.29 8.23
C SER A 50 -18.46 -5.05 9.38
N ASP A 51 -17.58 -6.00 9.66
CA ASP A 51 -16.54 -5.99 10.70
C ASP A 51 -15.12 -5.83 10.13
N TYR A 52 -14.98 -5.61 8.82
CA TYR A 52 -13.69 -5.48 8.14
C TYR A 52 -13.13 -4.05 8.23
N PHE A 53 -13.07 -3.49 9.42
CA PHE A 53 -12.47 -2.17 9.68
C PHE A 53 -11.44 -2.29 10.79
N TYR A 54 -10.60 -1.27 10.98
CA TYR A 54 -9.59 -1.29 12.04
C TYR A 54 -10.28 -1.22 13.42
N PRO A 55 -10.09 -2.22 14.30
CA PRO A 55 -10.69 -2.20 15.62
C PRO A 55 -10.26 -0.97 16.43
N ARG A 56 -11.10 -0.50 17.38
CA ARG A 56 -10.80 0.68 18.19
C ARG A 56 -9.42 0.62 18.86
N ARG A 57 -9.07 -0.50 19.49
CA ARG A 57 -7.76 -0.71 20.12
C ARG A 57 -6.62 -0.56 19.08
N PHE A 58 -6.82 -1.09 17.89
CA PHE A 58 -5.87 -0.98 16.78
C PHE A 58 -5.66 0.48 16.37
N MET A 59 -6.75 1.25 16.25
CA MET A 59 -6.71 2.68 15.95
C MET A 59 -5.97 3.48 17.03
N GLU A 60 -6.16 3.16 18.31
CA GLU A 60 -5.41 3.78 19.41
C GLU A 60 -3.90 3.51 19.30
N MET A 61 -3.49 2.34 18.82
CA MET A 61 -2.07 2.04 18.55
C MET A 61 -1.52 2.77 17.33
N LEU A 62 -2.31 2.89 16.25
CA LEU A 62 -1.90 3.71 15.09
C LEU A 62 -1.68 5.17 15.48
N LYS A 63 -2.53 5.73 16.34
CA LYS A 63 -2.34 7.10 16.88
C LYS A 63 -1.05 7.21 17.69
N ARG A 64 -0.70 6.20 18.48
CA ARG A 64 0.59 6.18 19.20
C ARG A 64 1.78 6.11 18.24
N LEU A 65 1.69 5.26 17.21
CA LEU A 65 2.71 5.15 16.15
C LEU A 65 2.90 6.46 15.39
N ALA A 66 1.82 7.22 15.15
CA ALA A 66 1.87 8.52 14.47
C ALA A 66 2.76 9.56 15.17
N HIS A 67 3.03 9.40 16.46
CA HIS A 67 3.94 10.27 17.21
C HIS A 67 5.37 9.74 17.29
N ASN A 68 5.68 8.60 16.66
CA ASN A 68 7.02 8.06 16.59
C ASN A 68 7.73 8.58 15.33
N ALA A 69 8.86 9.26 15.50
CA ALA A 69 9.63 9.85 14.40
C ALA A 69 10.20 8.82 13.41
N ASP A 70 10.33 7.56 13.84
CA ASP A 70 10.81 6.46 13.01
C ASP A 70 9.69 5.79 12.20
N VAL A 71 8.42 6.18 12.40
CA VAL A 71 7.29 5.56 11.72
C VAL A 71 6.74 6.47 10.64
N TYR A 72 6.73 5.97 9.41
CA TYR A 72 6.19 6.67 8.26
C TYR A 72 4.84 6.07 7.87
N PHE A 73 3.91 6.91 7.42
CA PHE A 73 2.59 6.46 6.98
C PHE A 73 2.47 6.52 5.47
N GLY A 74 2.02 5.42 4.89
CA GLY A 74 1.66 5.27 3.49
C GLY A 74 0.15 5.16 3.30
N GLN A 75 -0.33 5.64 2.16
CA GLN A 75 -1.71 5.43 1.72
C GLN A 75 -1.73 4.37 0.61
N GLN A 76 -2.47 3.28 0.82
CA GLN A 76 -2.67 2.22 -0.16
C GLN A 76 -4.08 2.27 -0.76
N GLY A 77 -4.25 3.10 -1.80
CA GLY A 77 -5.57 3.48 -2.32
C GLY A 77 -6.40 4.25 -1.31
N PHE A 78 -7.70 4.44 -1.58
CA PHE A 78 -8.68 4.90 -0.59
C PHE A 78 -9.44 3.71 -0.01
N ALA A 79 -10.07 2.93 -0.88
CA ALA A 79 -10.86 1.78 -0.54
C ALA A 79 -10.28 0.48 -1.10
N HIS A 80 -9.15 0.53 -1.80
CA HIS A 80 -8.41 -0.64 -2.31
C HIS A 80 -9.16 -1.52 -3.34
N TYR A 81 -10.34 -1.10 -3.82
CA TYR A 81 -11.11 -1.89 -4.77
C TYR A 81 -11.68 -1.09 -5.95
N CYS A 82 -12.01 -1.82 -7.02
CA CYS A 82 -12.62 -1.29 -8.22
C CYS A 82 -14.12 -1.51 -8.18
N LYS A 83 -14.88 -0.44 -7.93
CA LYS A 83 -16.36 -0.47 -7.88
C LYS A 83 -16.96 -1.12 -9.13
N SER A 84 -16.36 -0.86 -10.30
CA SER A 84 -16.80 -1.47 -11.56
C SER A 84 -16.66 -2.99 -11.53
N CYS A 85 -15.48 -3.52 -11.17
CA CYS A 85 -15.23 -4.97 -11.17
C CYS A 85 -16.06 -5.69 -10.11
N ILE A 86 -16.21 -5.10 -8.91
CA ILE A 86 -17.04 -5.67 -7.84
C ILE A 86 -18.51 -5.78 -8.27
N LEU A 87 -19.11 -4.70 -8.77
CA LEU A 87 -20.56 -4.67 -9.04
C LEU A 87 -20.98 -5.61 -10.17
N GLN A 88 -20.08 -5.90 -11.10
CA GLN A 88 -20.38 -6.81 -12.21
C GLN A 88 -20.12 -8.28 -11.89
N ARG A 89 -19.73 -8.61 -10.64
CA ARG A 89 -19.43 -9.97 -10.19
C ARG A 89 -18.46 -10.70 -11.12
N ASP A 90 -17.51 -9.95 -11.67
CA ASP A 90 -16.44 -10.53 -12.48
C ASP A 90 -15.56 -11.39 -11.56
N ARG A 91 -15.22 -12.60 -11.97
CA ARG A 91 -14.31 -13.48 -11.20
C ARG A 91 -12.88 -12.93 -11.16
N ARG A 92 -12.57 -11.87 -11.93
CA ARG A 92 -11.29 -11.15 -11.91
C ARG A 92 -11.11 -10.43 -10.59
N ASP A 93 -9.86 -10.38 -10.11
CA ASP A 93 -9.60 -9.83 -8.79
C ASP A 93 -9.82 -8.29 -8.75
N PRO A 94 -10.76 -7.82 -7.91
CA PRO A 94 -11.23 -6.45 -7.90
C PRO A 94 -10.32 -5.49 -7.13
N TRP A 95 -9.23 -5.96 -6.52
CA TRP A 95 -8.38 -5.20 -5.62
C TRP A 95 -7.44 -4.23 -6.37
N HIS A 96 -8.01 -3.29 -7.11
CA HIS A 96 -7.32 -2.23 -7.85
C HIS A 96 -8.22 -1.00 -7.82
N GLU A 97 -7.70 0.22 -7.85
CA GLU A 97 -8.57 1.41 -7.68
C GLU A 97 -8.40 2.45 -8.80
N ASN A 98 -7.18 2.98 -8.96
CA ASN A 98 -6.92 4.08 -9.89
C ASN A 98 -6.93 3.61 -11.35
N MET A 99 -6.30 2.47 -11.61
CA MET A 99 -6.14 1.86 -12.92
C MET A 99 -6.85 0.50 -12.95
N CYS A 100 -7.52 0.20 -14.07
CA CYS A 100 -8.12 -1.09 -14.32
C CYS A 100 -7.55 -1.69 -15.61
N LEU A 101 -7.13 -2.95 -15.58
CA LEU A 101 -6.61 -3.65 -16.78
C LEU A 101 -7.68 -4.01 -17.81
N TYR A 102 -8.93 -4.07 -17.39
CA TYR A 102 -10.03 -4.64 -18.18
C TYR A 102 -11.09 -3.61 -18.55
N ARG A 103 -11.02 -2.42 -17.98
CA ARG A 103 -12.00 -1.35 -18.13
C ARG A 103 -11.31 -0.02 -18.17
N LYS A 104 -12.10 1.04 -18.35
CA LYS A 104 -11.59 2.40 -18.31
C LYS A 104 -11.03 2.73 -16.92
N SER A 105 -9.75 3.09 -16.86
CA SER A 105 -9.13 3.68 -15.67
C SER A 105 -9.87 4.95 -15.24
N LEU A 106 -9.76 5.29 -13.96
CA LEU A 106 -10.32 6.54 -13.47
C LEU A 106 -9.64 7.73 -14.15
N SER A 107 -10.41 8.77 -14.47
CA SER A 107 -9.83 10.03 -14.94
C SER A 107 -8.93 10.64 -13.85
N VAL A 108 -7.96 11.46 -14.26
CA VAL A 108 -7.05 12.18 -13.35
C VAL A 108 -7.81 12.88 -12.20
N GLU A 109 -8.95 13.49 -12.50
CA GLU A 109 -9.76 14.20 -11.49
C GLU A 109 -10.43 13.25 -10.49
N LYS A 110 -10.90 12.08 -10.97
CA LYS A 110 -11.46 11.05 -10.08
C LYS A 110 -10.38 10.42 -9.21
N GLN A 111 -9.20 10.15 -9.78
CA GLN A 111 -8.05 9.67 -9.02
C GLN A 111 -7.66 10.70 -7.94
N ARG A 112 -7.56 11.98 -8.31
CA ARG A 112 -7.28 13.08 -7.38
C ARG A 112 -8.25 13.12 -6.22
N LYS A 113 -9.56 13.09 -6.50
CA LYS A 113 -10.60 13.11 -5.46
C LYS A 113 -10.47 11.94 -4.48
N LEU A 114 -10.29 10.72 -4.98
CA LEU A 114 -10.15 9.54 -4.12
C LEU A 114 -8.87 9.59 -3.29
N MET A 115 -7.74 9.93 -3.92
CA MET A 115 -6.45 9.98 -3.25
C MET A 115 -6.42 11.09 -2.19
N SER A 116 -6.96 12.28 -2.50
CA SER A 116 -7.05 13.38 -1.52
C SER A 116 -7.97 13.04 -0.36
N GLU A 117 -9.05 12.31 -0.62
CA GLU A 117 -9.97 11.88 0.45
C GLU A 117 -9.27 10.89 1.40
N GLY A 118 -8.54 9.91 0.86
CA GLY A 118 -7.76 9.00 1.68
C GLY A 118 -6.69 9.69 2.51
N LYS A 119 -5.99 10.67 1.92
CA LYS A 119 -5.00 11.50 2.61
C LYS A 119 -5.64 12.28 3.76
N ARG A 120 -6.76 12.95 3.50
CA ARG A 120 -7.55 13.71 4.49
C ARG A 120 -7.98 12.83 5.67
N VAL A 121 -8.47 11.62 5.40
CA VAL A 121 -8.88 10.68 6.46
C VAL A 121 -7.71 10.30 7.37
N ILE A 122 -6.54 9.98 6.79
CA ILE A 122 -5.34 9.66 7.58
C ILE A 122 -4.94 10.88 8.43
N GLU A 123 -4.93 12.07 7.85
CA GLU A 123 -4.56 13.31 8.54
C GLU A 123 -5.51 13.64 9.71
N GLU A 124 -6.82 13.55 9.51
CA GLU A 124 -7.81 13.85 10.54
C GLU A 124 -7.79 12.81 11.67
N VAL A 125 -7.59 11.54 11.33
CA VAL A 125 -7.69 10.44 12.31
C VAL A 125 -6.38 10.26 13.09
N LEU A 126 -5.23 10.40 12.44
CA LEU A 126 -3.91 10.14 13.04
C LEU A 126 -3.12 11.41 13.36
N GLY A 127 -3.51 12.57 12.83
CA GLY A 127 -2.78 13.83 13.03
C GLY A 127 -1.47 13.91 12.23
N VAL A 128 -1.26 13.02 11.25
CA VAL A 128 -0.06 12.97 10.40
C VAL A 128 -0.44 12.87 8.93
N SER A 129 0.34 13.51 8.06
CA SER A 129 0.19 13.35 6.61
C SER A 129 0.90 12.08 6.14
N PRO A 130 0.24 11.20 5.37
CA PRO A 130 0.95 10.13 4.68
C PRO A 130 1.94 10.75 3.68
N ILE A 131 3.13 10.16 3.60
CA ILE A 131 4.22 10.63 2.72
C ILE A 131 4.44 9.69 1.52
N LEU A 132 3.86 8.49 1.57
CA LEU A 132 3.96 7.48 0.50
C LEU A 132 2.58 7.17 -0.08
N TYR A 133 2.54 6.88 -1.37
CA TYR A 133 1.38 6.29 -2.02
C TYR A 133 1.72 4.91 -2.60
N VAL A 134 0.86 3.94 -2.32
CA VAL A 134 0.91 2.57 -2.84
C VAL A 134 -0.35 2.33 -3.68
N PRO A 135 -0.25 2.19 -5.01
CA PRO A 135 -1.42 1.83 -5.81
C PRO A 135 -1.87 0.41 -5.43
N PRO A 136 -3.18 0.17 -5.20
CA PRO A 136 -3.67 -1.19 -4.93
C PRO A 136 -3.26 -2.18 -6.04
N ASN A 137 -2.73 -3.34 -5.64
CA ASN A 137 -2.10 -4.33 -6.54
C ASN A 137 -0.98 -3.77 -7.44
N HIS A 138 -0.40 -2.63 -7.09
CA HIS A 138 0.58 -1.87 -7.87
C HIS A 138 0.12 -1.55 -9.30
N GLN A 139 -1.18 -1.39 -9.51
CA GLN A 139 -1.75 -0.97 -10.78
C GLN A 139 -1.93 0.54 -10.79
N PHE A 140 -1.22 1.22 -11.68
CA PHE A 140 -1.24 2.67 -11.80
C PHE A 140 -1.05 3.12 -13.25
N ASP A 141 -1.39 4.36 -13.54
CA ASP A 141 -1.05 4.99 -14.81
C ASP A 141 -0.30 6.32 -14.57
N GLU A 142 0.04 7.01 -15.66
CA GLU A 142 0.72 8.30 -15.58
C GLU A 142 -0.11 9.36 -14.84
N ASN A 143 -1.44 9.25 -14.87
CA ASN A 143 -2.30 10.16 -14.11
C ASN A 143 -2.15 9.91 -12.61
N THR A 144 -1.98 8.66 -12.18
CA THR A 144 -1.73 8.33 -10.77
C THR A 144 -0.46 9.01 -10.26
N LEU A 145 0.64 8.94 -11.03
CA LEU A 145 1.91 9.60 -10.69
C LEU A 145 1.75 11.12 -10.61
N LYS A 146 1.09 11.74 -11.60
CA LYS A 146 0.81 13.19 -11.62
C LYS A 146 -0.04 13.63 -10.43
N VAL A 147 -1.00 12.81 -10.00
CA VAL A 147 -1.81 13.09 -8.81
C VAL A 147 -0.97 12.97 -7.56
N CYS A 148 -0.08 11.97 -7.46
CA CYS A 148 0.82 11.84 -6.31
C CYS A 148 1.68 13.09 -6.12
N GLU A 149 2.29 13.61 -7.19
CA GLU A 149 3.07 14.86 -7.13
C GLU A 149 2.23 16.06 -6.71
N LYS A 150 0.98 16.16 -7.17
CA LYS A 150 0.06 17.27 -6.83
C LYS A 150 -0.46 17.23 -5.40
N LEU A 151 -0.47 16.04 -4.79
CA LEU A 151 -0.90 15.83 -3.39
C LEU A 151 0.30 15.74 -2.43
N ASP A 152 1.48 16.16 -2.90
CA ASP A 152 2.72 16.22 -2.13
C ASP A 152 3.09 14.88 -1.46
N PHE A 153 2.79 13.76 -2.12
CA PHE A 153 3.44 12.50 -1.77
C PHE A 153 4.92 12.61 -2.14
N GLN A 154 5.79 12.12 -1.26
CA GLN A 154 7.24 12.10 -1.47
C GLN A 154 7.68 10.81 -2.16
N TYR A 155 7.01 9.70 -1.83
CA TYR A 155 7.35 8.37 -2.31
C TYR A 155 6.18 7.72 -3.04
N PHE A 156 6.52 6.88 -4.02
CA PHE A 156 5.57 6.07 -4.77
C PHE A 156 6.04 4.62 -4.80
N VAL A 157 5.27 3.70 -4.23
CA VAL A 157 5.71 2.32 -4.04
C VAL A 157 5.18 1.42 -5.16
N ILE A 158 6.05 0.61 -5.75
CA ILE A 158 5.69 -0.33 -6.83
C ILE A 158 6.30 -1.70 -6.58
N ARG A 159 5.64 -2.76 -7.04
CA ARG A 159 6.22 -4.10 -7.00
C ARG A 159 7.48 -4.23 -7.86
N ASN A 160 8.47 -4.94 -7.36
CA ASN A 160 9.77 -5.09 -8.02
C ASN A 160 9.96 -6.49 -8.61
N LYS A 161 9.61 -6.68 -9.88
CA LYS A 161 9.79 -7.97 -10.57
C LYS A 161 11.17 -8.14 -11.22
N LEU A 162 11.94 -7.06 -11.36
CA LEU A 162 13.24 -7.08 -12.05
C LEU A 162 14.40 -6.59 -11.19
N ASN A 163 14.21 -6.56 -9.86
CA ASN A 163 15.17 -6.03 -8.90
C ASN A 163 15.77 -4.67 -9.34
N ILE A 164 14.89 -3.76 -9.76
CA ILE A 164 15.27 -2.37 -10.02
C ILE A 164 15.46 -1.65 -8.67
N LYS A 165 16.39 -0.70 -8.63
CA LYS A 165 16.67 0.09 -7.42
C LYS A 165 15.79 1.33 -7.34
N PRO A 166 15.67 1.95 -6.15
CA PRO A 166 14.95 3.23 -6.01
C PRO A 166 15.46 4.30 -6.97
N TYR A 167 14.53 5.06 -7.56
CA TYR A 167 14.83 6.05 -8.59
C TYR A 167 13.91 7.27 -8.50
N LYS A 168 14.26 8.37 -9.16
CA LYS A 168 13.39 9.56 -9.24
C LYS A 168 12.47 9.50 -10.45
N TYR A 169 11.21 9.86 -10.24
CA TYR A 169 10.24 10.16 -11.28
C TYR A 169 9.64 11.54 -11.01
N GLY A 170 10.08 12.55 -11.76
CA GLY A 170 9.72 13.94 -11.46
C GLY A 170 10.16 14.33 -10.04
N LYS A 171 9.21 14.70 -9.18
CA LYS A 171 9.42 15.01 -7.75
C LYS A 171 9.33 13.78 -6.85
N LEU A 172 8.79 12.67 -7.33
CA LEU A 172 8.62 11.44 -6.54
C LEU A 172 9.91 10.64 -6.48
N ILE A 173 10.12 9.97 -5.34
CA ILE A 173 11.04 8.84 -5.23
C ILE A 173 10.22 7.57 -5.39
N VAL A 174 10.47 6.81 -6.46
CA VAL A 174 9.82 5.51 -6.66
C VAL A 174 10.57 4.46 -5.86
N LEU A 175 9.84 3.70 -5.05
CA LEU A 175 10.33 2.63 -4.18
C LEU A 175 9.89 1.27 -4.71
N PRO A 176 10.78 0.49 -5.35
CA PRO A 176 10.49 -0.87 -5.74
C PRO A 176 10.51 -1.80 -4.51
N GLU A 177 9.37 -2.32 -4.11
CA GLU A 177 9.21 -3.28 -3.02
C GLU A 177 9.32 -4.73 -3.48
N ASN A 178 9.80 -5.60 -2.60
CA ASN A 178 10.05 -7.01 -2.87
C ASN A 178 9.36 -7.84 -1.79
N ASP A 179 9.04 -9.09 -2.12
CA ASP A 179 8.45 -10.01 -1.16
C ASP A 179 9.51 -10.42 -0.10
N LEU A 180 9.07 -10.98 1.04
CA LEU A 180 9.90 -11.26 2.23
C LEU A 180 11.22 -12.03 1.98
N ASP A 181 11.22 -12.91 0.98
CA ASP A 181 12.34 -13.78 0.63
C ASP A 181 13.18 -13.27 -0.54
N GLU A 182 12.80 -12.11 -1.11
CA GLU A 182 13.46 -11.53 -2.26
C GLU A 182 14.50 -10.49 -1.83
N LYS A 183 15.59 -10.39 -2.61
CA LYS A 183 16.64 -9.39 -2.35
C LYS A 183 16.15 -8.02 -2.79
N GLY A 184 16.06 -7.08 -1.85
CA GLY A 184 15.59 -5.73 -2.12
C GLY A 184 15.99 -4.71 -1.06
N GLU A 185 15.89 -3.43 -1.42
CA GLU A 185 16.04 -2.34 -0.45
C GLU A 185 14.76 -2.14 0.38
N VAL A 186 13.60 -2.37 -0.22
CA VAL A 186 12.28 -2.27 0.42
C VAL A 186 11.62 -3.65 0.41
N ILE A 187 11.19 -4.11 1.59
CA ILE A 187 10.48 -5.36 1.78
C ILE A 187 9.04 -5.06 2.19
N TYR A 188 8.10 -5.69 1.50
CA TYR A 188 6.66 -5.54 1.73
C TYR A 188 6.09 -6.76 2.43
N ILE A 189 5.23 -6.53 3.43
CA ILE A 189 4.63 -7.58 4.24
C ILE A 189 3.17 -7.23 4.54
N HIS A 190 2.27 -8.21 4.38
CA HIS A 190 0.92 -8.09 4.91
C HIS A 190 0.89 -8.41 6.41
N TYR A 191 0.22 -7.58 7.21
CA TYR A 191 0.14 -7.75 8.65
C TYR A 191 -0.51 -9.07 9.10
N ASP A 192 -1.47 -9.59 8.34
CA ASP A 192 -2.13 -10.87 8.64
C ASP A 192 -1.26 -12.09 8.31
N GLU A 193 -0.28 -11.96 7.42
CA GLU A 193 0.69 -13.03 7.13
C GLU A 193 1.68 -13.21 8.31
N MET A 194 1.83 -12.20 9.17
CA MET A 194 2.75 -12.28 10.31
C MET A 194 2.32 -13.26 11.40
N LYS A 195 1.10 -13.81 11.33
CA LYS A 195 0.56 -14.70 12.36
C LYS A 195 1.24 -16.07 12.41
N ASP A 196 1.75 -16.52 11.27
CA ASP A 196 2.28 -17.89 11.13
C ASP A 196 3.73 -17.98 11.63
N ASP A 197 4.49 -16.88 11.57
CA ASP A 197 5.91 -16.83 11.96
C ASP A 197 6.32 -15.45 12.51
N PHE A 198 5.63 -14.96 13.56
CA PHE A 198 5.79 -13.58 14.03
C PHE A 198 7.23 -13.20 14.43
N GLU A 199 8.00 -14.12 15.01
CA GLU A 199 9.37 -13.84 15.48
C GLU A 199 10.32 -13.53 14.32
N ARG A 200 10.16 -14.20 13.17
CA ARG A 200 10.91 -13.87 11.95
C ARG A 200 10.69 -12.42 11.52
N TYR A 201 9.47 -11.90 11.65
CA TYR A 201 9.16 -10.50 11.33
C TYR A 201 9.78 -9.53 12.33
N ILE A 202 9.87 -9.89 13.61
CA ILE A 202 10.54 -9.08 14.63
C ILE A 202 12.02 -8.87 14.29
N ASP A 203 12.72 -9.93 13.89
CA ASP A 203 14.13 -9.84 13.49
C ASP A 203 14.32 -8.93 12.26
N LEU A 204 13.41 -9.02 11.30
CA LEU A 204 13.42 -8.15 10.13
C LEU A 204 13.19 -6.69 10.49
N ILE A 205 12.19 -6.40 11.34
CA ILE A 205 11.93 -5.04 11.84
C ILE A 205 13.15 -4.51 12.60
N ALA A 206 13.79 -5.35 13.43
CA ALA A 206 14.99 -5.00 14.18
C ALA A 206 16.15 -4.55 13.27
N SER A 207 16.22 -5.10 12.06
CA SER A 207 17.20 -4.78 11.01
C SER A 207 16.78 -3.62 10.07
N SER A 208 15.59 -3.06 10.26
CA SER A 208 15.04 -2.02 9.39
C SER A 208 15.80 -0.69 9.52
N SER A 209 15.86 0.05 8.42
CA SER A 209 16.55 1.33 8.27
C SER A 209 15.59 2.43 7.83
N THR A 210 15.89 3.68 8.21
CA THR A 210 15.13 4.87 7.78
C THR A 210 15.09 5.04 6.25
N LEU A 211 14.03 5.69 5.76
CA LEU A 211 13.89 6.16 4.38
C LEU A 211 15.02 7.11 3.97
N ASP A 212 15.64 7.84 4.92
CA ASP A 212 16.74 8.76 4.62
C ASP A 212 17.99 8.05 4.06
N ASN A 213 18.09 6.74 4.26
CA ASN A 213 19.20 5.91 3.77
C ASN A 213 19.01 5.37 2.35
N ILE A 214 17.91 5.72 1.66
CA ILE A 214 17.63 5.25 0.30
C ILE A 214 18.73 5.72 -0.67
N LYS A 215 19.29 4.76 -1.41
CA LYS A 215 20.30 5.05 -2.44
C LYS A 215 19.65 5.14 -3.81
N LEU A 216 19.44 6.37 -4.26
CA LEU A 216 18.87 6.62 -5.58
C LEU A 216 19.84 6.22 -6.70
N THR A 217 19.33 5.52 -7.71
CA THR A 217 20.08 5.20 -8.92
C THR A 217 19.47 5.82 -10.16
N ARG A 218 20.27 5.90 -11.22
CA ARG A 218 19.78 6.17 -12.57
C ARG A 218 19.36 4.85 -13.20
N GLU A 219 18.13 4.44 -12.97
CA GLU A 219 17.55 3.29 -13.69
C GLU A 219 17.21 3.68 -15.14
N SER A 220 17.43 2.75 -16.07
CA SER A 220 17.07 3.01 -17.46
C SER A 220 15.54 2.95 -17.63
N SER A 221 14.99 3.89 -18.41
CA SER A 221 13.56 3.91 -18.75
C SER A 221 13.08 2.57 -19.30
N LYS A 222 13.90 1.89 -20.10
CA LYS A 222 13.62 0.56 -20.62
C LYS A 222 13.42 -0.49 -19.52
N ARG A 223 14.25 -0.49 -18.46
CA ARG A 223 14.11 -1.43 -17.33
C ARG A 223 12.86 -1.11 -16.50
N ILE A 224 12.60 0.18 -16.25
CA ILE A 224 11.40 0.64 -15.53
C ILE A 224 10.14 0.18 -16.27
N SER A 225 10.04 0.47 -17.57
CA SER A 225 8.91 0.05 -18.39
C SER A 225 8.78 -1.48 -18.45
N LYS A 226 9.90 -2.21 -18.52
CA LYS A 226 9.86 -3.68 -18.47
C LYS A 226 9.33 -4.17 -17.13
N ASN A 227 9.78 -3.61 -16.00
CA ASN A 227 9.30 -3.99 -14.66
C ASN A 227 7.79 -3.79 -14.55
N TYR A 228 7.29 -2.64 -15.00
CA TYR A 228 5.86 -2.36 -15.02
C TYR A 228 5.07 -3.38 -15.88
N ASN A 229 5.58 -3.73 -17.06
CA ASN A 229 4.95 -4.76 -17.90
C ASN A 229 4.89 -6.13 -17.20
N GLU A 230 5.95 -6.54 -16.48
CA GLU A 230 5.96 -7.79 -15.71
C GLU A 230 4.91 -7.78 -14.58
N ILE A 231 4.71 -6.64 -13.89
CA ILE A 231 3.64 -6.49 -12.90
C ILE A 231 2.27 -6.72 -13.54
N ILE A 232 2.02 -6.10 -14.70
CA ILE A 232 0.74 -6.25 -15.41
C ILE A 232 0.54 -7.69 -15.90
N LEU A 233 1.58 -8.34 -16.44
CA LEU A 233 1.50 -9.73 -16.88
C LEU A 233 1.22 -10.68 -15.71
N ALA A 234 1.89 -10.49 -14.57
CA ALA A 234 1.65 -11.28 -13.36
C ALA A 234 0.20 -11.14 -12.87
N LYS A 235 -0.37 -9.93 -12.87
CA LYS A 235 -1.78 -9.70 -12.53
C LYS A 235 -2.72 -10.41 -13.50
N LYS A 236 -2.52 -10.24 -14.81
CA LYS A 236 -3.35 -10.90 -15.83
C LYS A 236 -3.33 -12.42 -15.69
N LYS A 237 -2.16 -13.00 -15.44
CA LYS A 237 -2.01 -14.44 -15.21
C LYS A 237 -2.83 -14.88 -13.99
N ARG A 238 -2.69 -14.18 -12.86
CA ARG A 238 -3.47 -14.47 -11.64
C ARG A 238 -4.98 -14.41 -11.88
N ASP A 239 -5.45 -13.42 -12.62
CA ASP A 239 -6.87 -13.29 -12.96
C ASP A 239 -7.37 -14.41 -13.86
N ILE A 240 -6.56 -14.86 -14.83
CA ILE A 240 -6.88 -16.02 -15.68
C ILE A 240 -6.96 -17.30 -14.86
N ASP A 241 -6.02 -17.51 -13.94
CA ASP A 241 -5.99 -18.73 -13.13
C ASP A 241 -7.19 -18.79 -12.16
N LYS A 242 -7.65 -17.65 -11.63
CA LYS A 242 -8.89 -17.55 -10.85
C LYS A 242 -10.17 -17.86 -11.66
N LEU A 243 -10.15 -17.68 -12.97
CA LEU A 243 -11.30 -17.99 -13.84
C LEU A 243 -11.46 -19.49 -14.11
N LYS A 244 -10.39 -20.29 -13.92
CA LYS A 244 -10.41 -21.74 -14.14
C LYS A 244 -10.98 -22.54 -12.97
N ILE A 245 -11.10 -21.90 -11.80
CA ILE A 245 -11.68 -22.43 -10.57
C ILE A 245 -13.14 -21.98 -10.53
#